data_AF-A0A2V1EC81-F1
#
_entry.id   AF-A0A2V1EC81-F1
#
_cell.length_a   1.000
_cell.length_b   1.000
_cell.length_c   1.000
_cell.angle_alpha   90.00
_cell.angle_beta   90.00
_cell.angle_gamma   90.00
#
_symmetry.space_group_name_H-M   'P 1'
#
loop_
_entity.id
_entity.type
_entity.pdbx_description
1 polymer ?
#
loop_
_entity_poly.entity_id
_entity_poly.type
_entity_poly.pdbx_seq_one_letter_code
_entity_poly.pdbx_strand_id
1 'polypeptide(L)' 'TKYKKVIRSVLISKLYSIVNRFNSTIYLSATLNRIIYILSTLDIPLIVYIDLKFLYNYLVKLGTTNKKKLIIDIISL' A
#
# COMPACT_ATOMS: atom_id res chain seq x y z
N THR A 1 -27.91 10.63 -12.48
CA THR A 1 -27.53 12.01 -12.10
C THR A 1 -26.01 12.18 -12.11
N LYS A 2 -25.51 13.32 -12.59
CA LYS A 2 -24.08 13.66 -12.71
C LYS A 2 -23.28 13.38 -11.42
N TYR A 3 -23.87 13.68 -10.26
CA TYR A 3 -23.28 13.46 -8.92
C TYR A 3 -22.89 12.00 -8.62
N LYS A 4 -23.74 11.02 -8.93
CA LYS A 4 -23.40 9.59 -8.70
C LYS A 4 -22.17 9.15 -9.50
N LYS A 5 -22.02 9.68 -10.73
CA LYS A 5 -20.90 9.35 -11.62
C LYS A 5 -19.58 9.92 -11.09
N VAL A 6 -19.60 11.16 -10.59
CA VAL A 6 -18.45 11.83 -9.97
C VAL A 6 -17.99 11.11 -8.69
N ILE A 7 -18.93 10.72 -7.83
CA ILE A 7 -18.59 9.96 -6.60
C ILE A 7 -17.94 8.63 -6.95
N ARG A 8 -18.48 7.91 -7.95
CA ARG A 8 -17.91 6.64 -8.42
C ARG A 8 -16.50 6.81 -9.02
N SER A 9 -16.26 7.85 -9.81
CA SER A 9 -14.93 8.10 -10.37
C SER A 9 -13.90 8.47 -9.30
N VAL A 10 -14.30 9.25 -8.29
CA VAL A 10 -13.43 9.58 -7.13
C VAL A 10 -13.10 8.32 -6.32
N LEU A 11 -14.06 7.42 -6.16
CA LEU A 11 -13.86 6.18 -5.41
C LEU A 11 -12.93 5.21 -6.17
N ILE A 12 -13.11 5.09 -7.49
CA ILE A 12 -12.25 4.30 -8.36
C ILE A 12 -10.82 4.86 -8.38
N SER A 13 -10.64 6.18 -8.49
CA SER A 13 -9.30 6.78 -8.51
C SER A 13 -8.55 6.59 -7.19
N LYS A 14 -9.27 6.59 -6.05
CA LYS A 14 -8.68 6.21 -4.75
C LYS A 14 -8.20 4.76 -4.74
N LEU A 15 -9.02 3.81 -5.18
CA LEU A 15 -8.66 2.39 -5.22
C LEU A 15 -7.46 2.16 -6.12
N TYR A 16 -7.46 2.78 -7.30
CA TYR A 16 -6.33 2.72 -8.24
C TYR A 16 -5.04 3.26 -7.60
N SER A 17 -5.11 4.38 -6.89
CA SER A 17 -3.94 4.95 -6.20
C SER A 17 -3.37 4.01 -5.14
N ILE A 18 -4.22 3.29 -4.38
CA ILE A 18 -3.79 2.31 -3.38
C ILE A 18 -3.08 1.12 -4.06
N VAL A 19 -3.71 0.54 -5.08
CA VAL A 19 -3.14 -0.60 -5.84
C VAL A 19 -1.82 -0.21 -6.50
N ASN A 20 -1.75 0.98 -7.10
CA ASN A 20 -0.53 1.44 -7.75
C ASN A 20 0.64 1.62 -6.75
N ARG A 21 0.35 2.17 -5.56
CA ARG A 21 1.36 2.29 -4.48
C ARG A 21 1.84 0.92 -4.01
N PHE A 22 0.94 -0.05 -3.90
CA PHE A 22 1.27 -1.42 -3.52
C PHE A 22 2.15 -2.11 -4.58
N ASN A 23 1.81 -2.02 -5.86
CA ASN A 23 2.64 -2.58 -6.93
C ASN A 23 4.02 -1.91 -7.00
N SER A 24 4.08 -0.58 -6.81
CA SER A 24 5.35 0.16 -6.81
C SER A 24 6.26 -0.24 -5.66
N THR A 25 5.69 -0.56 -4.49
CA THR A 25 6.45 -1.00 -3.32
C THR A 25 6.98 -2.43 -3.47
N ILE A 26 6.21 -3.34 -4.07
CA ILE A 26 6.70 -4.68 -4.45
C ILE A 26 7.82 -4.57 -5.47
N TYR A 27 7.69 -3.70 -6.47
CA TYR A 27 8.75 -3.50 -7.46
C TYR A 27 10.03 -2.98 -6.80
N LEU A 28 9.91 -1.98 -5.90
CA LEU A 28 11.03 -1.48 -5.11
C LEU A 28 11.70 -2.58 -4.28
N SER A 29 10.93 -3.39 -3.55
CA SER A 29 11.49 -4.49 -2.74
C SER A 29 12.23 -5.51 -3.61
N ALA A 30 11.66 -5.90 -4.76
CA ALA A 30 12.31 -6.81 -5.69
C ALA A 30 13.60 -6.22 -6.27
N THR A 31 13.62 -4.93 -6.62
CA THR A 31 14.84 -4.26 -7.11
C THR A 31 15.92 -4.17 -6.03
N LEU A 32 15.56 -3.86 -4.80
CA LEU A 32 16.48 -3.81 -3.67
C LEU A 32 17.04 -5.19 -3.35
N ASN A 33 16.21 -6.23 -3.31
CA ASN A 33 16.66 -7.61 -3.12
C ASN A 33 17.63 -8.03 -4.22
N ARG A 34 17.37 -7.65 -5.48
CA ARG A 34 18.28 -7.93 -6.60
C ARG A 34 19.62 -7.20 -6.47
N ILE A 35 19.62 -5.95 -6.00
CA ILE A 35 20.85 -5.19 -5.73
C ILE A 35 21.64 -5.84 -4.59
N ILE A 36 20.98 -6.20 -3.48
CA ILE A 36 21.58 -6.90 -2.33
C ILE A 36 22.20 -8.22 -2.77
N TYR A 37 21.49 -9.00 -3.58
CA TYR A 37 21.97 -10.25 -4.15
C TYR A 37 23.23 -10.06 -4.99
N ILE A 38 23.25 -9.06 -5.90
CA ILE A 38 24.44 -8.73 -6.70
C ILE A 38 25.61 -8.30 -5.80
N LEU A 39 25.31 -7.53 -4.75
CA LEU A 39 26.32 -7.01 -3.83
C LEU A 39 26.88 -8.10 -2.88
N SER A 40 26.35 -9.33 -2.93
CA SER A 40 26.75 -10.47 -2.09
C SER A 40 26.70 -10.16 -0.58
N THR A 41 25.88 -9.18 -0.20
CA THR A 41 25.64 -8.85 1.21
C THR A 41 24.52 -9.76 1.70
N LEU A 42 24.82 -10.50 2.78
CA LEU A 42 23.94 -11.41 3.51
C LEU A 42 22.46 -10.99 3.44
N ASP A 43 21.55 -11.92 3.12
CA ASP A 43 20.11 -11.68 2.96
C ASP A 43 19.56 -10.73 4.05
N ILE A 44 19.39 -9.46 3.68
CA ILE A 44 18.89 -8.44 4.60
C ILE A 44 17.36 -8.51 4.51
N PRO A 45 16.65 -8.89 5.58
CA PRO A 45 15.20 -8.92 5.56
C PRO A 45 14.66 -7.51 5.29
N LEU A 46 13.95 -7.35 4.17
CA LEU A 46 13.44 -6.06 3.73
C LEU A 46 12.00 -5.90 4.23
N ILE A 47 11.83 -5.11 5.29
CA ILE A 47 10.52 -4.83 5.89
C ILE A 47 9.97 -3.53 5.27
N VAL A 48 8.91 -3.64 4.49
CA VAL A 48 8.25 -2.47 3.88
C VAL A 48 7.08 -2.03 4.78
N TYR A 49 7.24 -0.90 5.45
CA TYR A 49 6.16 -0.23 6.18
C TYR A 49 5.41 0.75 5.28
N ILE A 50 4.16 0.44 4.93
CA ILE A 50 3.29 1.36 4.20
C ILE A 50 2.28 1.97 5.16
N ASP A 51 2.45 3.25 5.50
CA ASP A 51 1.42 4.00 6.23
C ASP A 51 0.25 4.34 5.28
N LEU A 52 -0.81 3.53 5.35
CA LEU A 52 -2.03 3.72 4.60
C LEU A 52 -3.07 4.55 5.37
N LYS A 53 -2.65 5.67 5.97
CA LYS A 53 -3.52 6.64 6.67
C LYS A 53 -4.82 6.97 5.93
N PHE A 54 -4.77 7.01 4.60
CA PHE A 54 -5.94 7.30 3.79
C PHE A 54 -6.93 6.14 3.67
N LEU A 55 -6.44 4.90 3.58
CA LEU A 55 -7.28 3.70 3.66
C LEU A 55 -7.88 3.58 5.06
N TYR A 56 -7.06 3.81 6.09
CA TYR A 56 -7.49 3.86 7.48
C TYR A 56 -8.66 4.83 7.69
N ASN A 57 -8.51 6.08 7.24
CA ASN A 57 -9.58 7.09 7.35
C ASN A 57 -10.86 6.68 6.61
N TYR A 58 -10.74 5.95 5.51
CA TYR A 58 -11.90 5.44 4.78
C TYR A 58 -12.60 4.30 5.53
N LEU A 59 -11.84 3.34 6.07
CA LEU A 59 -12.37 2.23 6.86
C LEU A 59 -13.03 2.69 8.16
N VAL A 60 -12.44 3.68 8.85
CA VAL A 60 -13.06 4.32 10.02
C VAL A 60 -14.40 4.97 9.65
N LYS A 61 -14.47 5.69 8.52
CA LYS A 61 -15.75 6.25 8.03
C LYS A 61 -16.78 5.18 7.65
N LEU A 62 -16.33 4.00 7.24
CA LEU A 62 -17.19 2.87 6.92
C LEU A 62 -17.63 2.07 8.17
N GLY A 63 -17.12 2.40 9.36
CA GLY A 63 -17.39 1.67 10.60
C GLY A 63 -16.72 0.28 10.68
N THR A 64 -15.78 -0.03 9.78
CA THR A 64 -15.19 -1.38 9.69
C THR A 64 -14.02 -1.59 10.64
N THR A 65 -13.43 -0.53 11.21
CA THR A 65 -12.32 -0.66 12.18
C THR A 65 -12.39 0.40 13.28
N ASN A 66 -12.18 0.00 14.53
CA ASN A 66 -12.02 0.89 15.69
C ASN A 66 -10.56 1.02 16.17
N LYS A 67 -9.60 0.49 15.40
CA LYS A 67 -8.16 0.59 15.72
C LYS A 67 -7.66 2.02 15.49
N LYS A 68 -6.56 2.44 16.12
CA LYS A 68 -6.02 3.81 16.01
C LYS A 68 -5.23 4.10 14.72
N LYS A 69 -4.67 3.05 14.09
CA LYS A 69 -3.88 3.10 12.86
C LYS A 69 -4.04 1.78 12.11
N LEU A 70 -3.83 1.82 10.79
CA LEU A 70 -3.75 0.64 9.94
C LEU A 70 -2.30 0.53 9.45
N ILE A 71 -1.61 -0.51 9.90
CA ILE A 71 -0.26 -0.86 9.49
C ILE A 71 -0.40 -2.19 8.74
N ILE A 72 0.10 -2.26 7.50
CA ILE A 72 0.21 -3.50 6.75
C ILE A 72 1.69 -3.86 6.73
N ASP A 73 2.05 -4.94 7.40
CA ASP A 73 3.39 -5.50 7.34
C ASP A 73 3.45 -6.43 6.13
N ILE A 74 4.25 -6.04 5.12
CA ILE A 74 4.55 -6.88 3.96
C ILE A 74 5.96 -7.42 4.18
N ILE A 75 6.04 -8.68 4.60
CA ILE A 75 7.31 -9.40 4.67
C ILE A 75 7.52 -10.06 3.30
N SER A 76 8.55 -9.63 2.57
CA SER A 76 9.01 -10.28 1.35
C SER A 76 10.24 -11.10 1.69
N LEU A 77 10.13 -12.42 1.62
CA LEU A 77 11.27 -13.35 1.69
C LEU A 77 11.93 -13.45 0.31
#